data_AF-A0A349BTV4-F1
#
_entry.id   AF-A0A349BTV4-F1
#
_cell.length_a   1.000
_cell.length_b   1.000
_cell.length_c   1.000
_cell.angle_alpha   90.00
_cell.angle_beta   90.00
_cell.angle_gamma   90.00
#
_symmetry.space_group_name_H-M   'P 1'
#
loop_
_entity.id
_entity.type
_entity.pdbx_description
1 polymer ?
#
loop_
_entity_poly.entity_id
_entity_poly.type
_entity_poly.pdbx_seq_one_letter_code
_entity_poly.pdbx_strand_id
1 'polypeptide(L)'
;PYVPVDLEQSIVSYPELILDYDRLGEVKLNSFNLADIRIDKKWNFKNLSFNLYFEVQNFLAQPNPSPPEYGLNRGENGTLVLPKSLVQLSTTEGNSTPLPSFGFVLYF
;
A
#
# COMPACT_ATOMS: atom_id res chain seq x y z
N PRO A 1 11.60 7.61 -5.07
CA PRO A 1 12.75 7.31 -4.19
C PRO A 1 12.25 7.35 -2.75
N TYR A 2 12.84 6.56 -1.86
CA TYR A 2 12.51 6.61 -0.43
C TYR A 2 13.82 6.64 0.38
N VAL A 3 13.72 6.97 1.66
CA VAL A 3 14.85 6.96 2.58
C VAL A 3 14.94 5.56 3.20
N PRO A 4 16.04 4.80 2.99
CA PRO A 4 16.23 3.51 3.65
C PRO A 4 16.22 3.64 5.18
N VAL A 5 15.92 2.53 5.87
CA VAL A 5 16.09 2.42 7.32
C VAL A 5 17.55 2.11 7.64
N ASP A 6 18.13 2.79 8.62
CA ASP A 6 19.39 2.43 9.26
C ASP A 6 19.12 1.29 10.25
N LEU A 7 19.43 0.05 9.87
CA LEU A 7 19.15 -1.12 10.71
C LEU A 7 19.97 -1.14 12.00
N GLU A 8 21.20 -0.60 11.99
CA GLU A 8 22.12 -0.61 13.13
C GLU A 8 21.72 0.44 14.17
N GLN A 9 21.22 1.60 13.76
CA GLN A 9 20.64 2.56 14.71
C GLN A 9 19.25 2.11 15.16
N SER A 10 18.44 1.57 14.24
CA SER A 10 17.07 1.12 14.55
C SER A 10 17.04 -0.06 15.51
N ILE A 11 18.02 -0.98 15.48
CA ILE A 11 18.04 -2.11 16.42
C ILE A 11 18.22 -1.63 17.87
N VAL A 12 18.99 -0.56 18.08
CA VAL A 12 19.24 0.05 19.39
C VAL A 12 18.01 0.84 19.87
N SER A 13 17.38 1.61 18.98
CA SER A 13 16.25 2.50 19.30
C SER A 13 14.87 1.85 19.16
N TYR A 14 14.78 0.59 18.73
CA TYR A 14 13.50 -0.10 18.51
C TYR A 14 12.56 0.02 19.73
N PRO A 15 11.27 0.38 19.54
CA PRO A 15 10.49 0.30 18.30
C PRO A 15 10.65 1.45 17.30
N GLU A 16 11.45 2.47 17.61
CA GLU A 16 11.73 3.54 16.67
C GLU A 16 12.66 3.06 15.54
N LEU A 17 12.24 3.24 14.29
CA LEU A 17 13.05 2.99 13.11
C LEU A 17 13.71 4.31 12.66
N ILE A 18 15.04 4.33 12.69
CA ILE A 18 15.85 5.47 12.26
C ILE A 18 16.05 5.42 10.75
N LEU A 19 15.80 6.54 10.07
CA LEU A 19 15.99 6.68 8.63
C LEU A 19 17.41 7.15 8.31
N ASP A 20 18.01 6.55 7.30
CA ASP A 20 19.33 6.90 6.77
C ASP A 20 19.21 7.93 5.64
N TYR A 21 19.17 9.21 6.02
CA TYR A 21 19.01 10.32 5.07
C TYR A 21 20.23 10.54 4.16
N ASP A 22 21.41 10.05 4.54
CA ASP A 22 22.60 10.12 3.69
C ASP A 22 22.40 9.31 2.39
N ARG A 23 21.49 8.33 2.42
CA ARG A 23 21.12 7.47 1.29
C ARG A 23 19.86 7.92 0.55
N LEU A 24 19.37 9.14 0.79
CA LEU A 24 18.20 9.67 0.10
C LEU A 24 18.42 9.69 -1.43
N GLY A 25 17.61 8.92 -2.15
CA GLY A 25 17.65 8.86 -3.61
C GLY A 25 18.41 7.67 -4.19
N GLU A 26 19.15 6.91 -3.38
CA GLU A 26 19.86 5.69 -3.81
C GLU A 26 18.90 4.56 -4.19
N VAL A 27 17.79 4.45 -3.46
CA VAL A 27 16.78 3.39 -3.66
C VAL A 27 15.44 3.96 -4.12
N LYS A 28 14.74 3.17 -4.92
CA LYS A 28 13.41 3.49 -5.43
C LYS A 28 12.49 2.29 -5.23
N LEU A 29 11.21 2.58 -5.15
CA LEU A 29 10.18 1.56 -5.23
C LEU A 29 10.23 0.90 -6.61
N ASN A 30 9.87 -0.38 -6.67
CA ASN A 30 9.75 -1.10 -7.93
C ASN A 30 8.68 -0.44 -8.81
N SER A 31 8.87 -0.54 -10.13
CA SER A 31 7.81 -0.22 -11.07
C SER A 31 6.64 -1.17 -10.88
N PHE A 32 5.42 -0.67 -11.07
CA PHE A 32 4.19 -1.41 -10.89
C PHE A 32 3.14 -0.92 -11.89
N ASN A 33 2.12 -1.74 -12.13
CA ASN A 33 0.98 -1.38 -12.97
C ASN A 33 -0.26 -1.27 -12.11
N LEU A 34 -1.02 -0.20 -12.32
CA LEU A 34 -2.36 -0.03 -11.77
C LEU A 34 -3.34 0.22 -12.91
N ALA A 35 -4.50 -0.40 -12.80
CA ALA A 35 -5.64 -0.07 -13.64
C ALA A 35 -6.90 -0.08 -12.79
N ASP A 36 -7.75 0.89 -13.03
CA ASP A 36 -9.08 0.99 -12.45
C ASP A 36 -10.11 0.81 -13.58
N ILE A 37 -11.23 0.17 -13.26
CA ILE A 37 -12.32 -0.02 -14.22
C ILE A 37 -13.61 0.59 -13.67
N ARG A 38 -14.34 1.31 -14.52
CA ARG A 38 -15.62 1.91 -14.16
C ARG A 38 -16.64 1.74 -15.27
N ILE A 39 -17.88 1.45 -14.87
CA ILE A 39 -19.04 1.31 -15.75
C ILE A 39 -20.13 2.27 -15.27
N ASP A 40 -20.62 3.11 -16.19
CA ASP A 40 -21.68 4.08 -15.93
C ASP A 40 -22.95 3.74 -16.71
N LYS A 41 -24.10 4.02 -16.10
CA LYS A 41 -25.41 3.99 -16.74
C LYS A 41 -26.14 5.30 -16.47
N LYS A 42 -26.34 6.07 -17.53
CA LYS A 42 -27.10 7.33 -17.51
C LYS A 42 -28.51 7.13 -18.07
N TRP A 43 -29.50 7.65 -17.37
CA TRP A 43 -30.89 7.79 -17.79
C TRP A 43 -31.26 9.27 -17.83
N ASN A 44 -31.77 9.74 -18.97
CA ASN A 44 -32.21 11.12 -19.15
C ASN A 44 -33.73 11.17 -19.25
N PHE A 45 -34.35 11.91 -18.35
CA PHE A 45 -35.77 12.29 -18.36
C PHE A 45 -35.90 13.76 -18.77
N LYS A 46 -37.13 14.25 -18.95
CA LYS A 46 -37.38 15.62 -19.43
C LYS A 46 -36.72 16.71 -18.55
N ASN A 47 -36.81 16.55 -17.23
CA ASN A 47 -36.35 17.54 -16.23
C ASN A 47 -35.43 16.91 -15.17
N LEU A 48 -34.84 15.75 -15.47
CA LEU A 48 -33.99 15.01 -14.53
C LEU A 48 -33.04 14.13 -15.33
N SER A 49 -31.77 14.09 -14.97
CA SER A 49 -30.84 13.06 -15.43
C SER A 49 -30.26 12.33 -14.23
N PHE A 50 -30.32 11.01 -14.27
CA PHE A 50 -29.74 10.13 -13.25
C PHE A 50 -28.58 9.35 -13.87
N ASN A 51 -27.42 9.34 -13.22
CA ASN A 51 -26.29 8.51 -13.59
C ASN A 51 -25.90 7.61 -12.41
N LEU A 52 -25.85 6.30 -12.62
CA LEU A 52 -25.34 5.33 -11.64
C LEU A 52 -24.01 4.79 -12.18
N TYR A 53 -23.01 4.65 -11.30
CA TYR A 53 -21.74 4.05 -11.66
C TYR A 53 -21.28 3.01 -10.65
N PHE A 54 -20.55 2.03 -11.16
CA PHE A 54 -19.81 1.04 -10.40
C PHE A 54 -18.35 1.08 -10.83
N GLU A 55 -17.43 1.04 -9.87
CA GLU A 55 -16.00 1.17 -10.06
C GLU A 55 -15.26 0.08 -9.28
N VAL A 56 -14.17 -0.43 -9.82
CA VAL A 56 -13.21 -1.28 -9.12
C VAL A 56 -11.82 -0.68 -9.28
N GLN A 57 -11.24 -0.23 -8.18
CA GLN A 57 -9.86 0.25 -8.14
C GLN A 57 -8.90 -0.93 -8.01
N ASN A 58 -7.69 -0.77 -8.54
CA ASN A 58 -6.68 -1.83 -8.60
C ASN A 58 -7.25 -3.14 -9.18
N PHE A 59 -7.94 -3.05 -10.31
CA PHE A 59 -8.55 -4.17 -11.02
C PHE A 59 -7.54 -5.27 -11.38
N LEU A 60 -6.26 -4.91 -11.54
CA LEU A 60 -5.18 -5.86 -11.83
C LEU A 60 -4.72 -6.69 -10.63
N ALA A 61 -5.25 -6.41 -9.43
CA ALA A 61 -4.87 -7.04 -8.18
C ALA A 61 -3.34 -7.07 -7.97
N GLN A 62 -2.66 -5.97 -8.33
CA GLN A 62 -1.21 -5.85 -8.18
C GLN A 62 -0.89 -5.23 -6.82
N PRO A 63 0.18 -5.69 -6.12
CA PRO A 63 0.62 -5.06 -4.89
C PRO A 63 1.14 -3.64 -5.17
N ASN A 64 0.66 -2.66 -4.42
CA ASN A 64 1.29 -1.34 -4.46
C ASN A 64 2.67 -1.41 -3.80
N PRO A 65 3.75 -0.97 -4.47
CA PRO A 65 5.06 -1.01 -3.87
C PRO A 65 5.13 0.00 -2.71
N SER A 66 5.58 -0.46 -1.55
CA SER A 66 5.86 0.37 -0.38
C SER A 66 7.30 0.15 0.07
N PRO A 67 7.88 1.10 0.84
CA PRO A 67 9.17 0.87 1.48
C PRO A 67 9.12 -0.38 2.37
N PRO A 68 10.26 -1.08 2.56
CA PRO A 68 10.35 -2.19 3.49
C PRO A 68 9.97 -1.76 4.91
N GLU A 69 9.16 -2.56 5.58
CA GLU A 69 8.91 -2.43 7.01
C GLU A 69 9.77 -3.45 7.78
N TYR A 70 10.09 -3.14 9.04
CA TYR A 70 10.97 -3.98 9.85
C TYR A 70 10.34 -4.31 11.20
N GLY A 71 10.47 -5.57 11.61
CA GLY A 71 10.05 -6.06 12.92
C GLY A 71 11.18 -6.84 13.60
N LEU A 72 11.02 -7.10 14.90
CA LEU A 72 11.96 -7.96 15.63
C LEU A 72 11.90 -9.39 15.11
N ASN A 73 13.07 -10.00 14.95
CA ASN A 73 13.19 -11.40 14.61
C ASN A 73 12.63 -12.28 15.74
N ARG A 74 11.65 -13.11 15.39
CA ARG A 74 10.97 -14.02 16.32
C ARG A 74 11.02 -15.44 15.76
N GLY A 75 11.27 -16.40 16.63
CA GLY A 75 11.18 -17.82 16.30
C GLY A 75 9.73 -18.26 16.08
N GLU A 76 9.54 -19.50 15.62
CA GLU A 76 8.21 -20.08 15.32
C GLU A 76 7.24 -20.06 16.52
N ASN A 77 7.78 -20.05 17.74
CA ASN A 77 7.04 -19.96 18.99
C ASN A 77 6.75 -18.51 19.44
N GLY A 78 7.06 -17.50 18.61
CA GLY A 78 6.90 -16.07 18.91
C GLY A 78 7.95 -15.48 19.85
N THR A 79 8.90 -16.29 20.33
CA THR A 79 9.98 -15.82 21.22
C THR A 79 11.02 -15.02 20.44
N LEU A 80 11.63 -14.04 21.09
CA LEU A 80 12.68 -13.22 20.48
C LEU A 80 13.94 -14.06 20.22
N VAL A 81 14.47 -13.96 19.01
CA VAL A 81 15.76 -14.56 18.66
C VAL A 81 16.87 -13.63 19.14
N LEU A 82 17.84 -14.18 19.88
CA LEU A 82 19.03 -13.46 20.34
C LEU A 82 20.26 -13.89 19.53
N PRO A 83 21.16 -12.95 19.14
CA PRO A 83 21.08 -11.52 19.40
C PRO A 83 19.93 -10.83 18.64
N LYS A 84 19.44 -9.72 19.21
CA LYS A 84 18.32 -8.94 18.64
C LYS A 84 18.67 -8.57 17.20
N SER A 85 17.75 -8.87 16.28
CA SER A 85 17.87 -8.48 14.87
C SER A 85 16.53 -7.97 14.34
N LEU A 86 16.60 -7.09 13.33
CA LEU A 86 15.44 -6.64 12.56
C LEU A 86 15.33 -7.46 11.29
N VAL A 87 14.12 -7.93 11.00
CA VAL A 87 13.78 -8.65 9.77
C VAL A 87 12.73 -7.87 9.01
N GLN A 88 12.82 -7.91 7.69
CA GLN A 88 11.84 -7.27 6.82
C GLN A 88 10.49 -7.98 6.96
N LEU A 89 9.42 -7.19 7.10
CA LEU A 89 8.05 -7.67 7.08
C LEU A 89 7.54 -7.68 5.64
N SER A 90 6.81 -8.72 5.29
CA SER A 90 6.14 -8.81 3.99
C SER A 90 4.97 -7.84 3.94
N THR A 91 5.12 -6.74 3.19
CA THR A 91 4.02 -5.78 2.92
C THR A 91 3.23 -6.13 1.65
N THR A 92 3.63 -7.18 0.95
CA THR A 92 2.96 -7.66 -0.28
C THR A 92 1.59 -8.24 0.02
N GLU A 93 1.44 -8.92 1.15
CA GLU A 93 0.18 -9.54 1.56
C GLU A 93 -0.77 -8.48 2.10
N GLY A 94 -1.89 -8.23 1.40
CA GLY A 94 -2.92 -7.27 1.80
C GLY A 94 -2.92 -5.92 1.07
N ASN A 95 -1.91 -5.63 0.24
CA ASN A 95 -1.83 -4.39 -0.54
C ASN A 95 -2.13 -4.58 -2.05
N SER A 96 -2.77 -5.69 -2.41
CA SER A 96 -3.10 -6.05 -3.79
C SER A 96 -4.59 -6.26 -4.03
N THR A 97 -5.43 -5.90 -3.06
CA THR A 97 -6.87 -6.16 -3.11
C THR A 97 -7.57 -5.17 -4.05
N PRO A 98 -8.37 -5.64 -5.03
CA PRO A 98 -9.26 -4.78 -5.79
C PRO A 98 -10.36 -4.19 -4.90
N LEU A 99 -10.62 -2.89 -5.03
CA LEU A 99 -11.56 -2.15 -4.17
C LEU A 99 -12.81 -1.75 -4.96
N PRO A 100 -13.97 -2.43 -4.75
CA PRO A 100 -15.20 -2.05 -5.41
C PRO A 100 -15.86 -0.83 -4.75
N SER A 101 -16.43 0.05 -5.55
CA SER A 101 -17.26 1.16 -5.11
C SER A 101 -18.41 1.42 -6.09
N PHE A 102 -19.44 2.12 -5.62
CA PHE A 102 -20.54 2.58 -6.47
C PHE A 102 -20.97 3.98 -6.05
N GLY A 103 -21.61 4.70 -6.95
CA GLY A 103 -22.16 6.01 -6.65
C GLY A 103 -23.14 6.47 -7.71
N PHE A 104 -23.74 7.63 -7.49
CA PHE A 104 -24.70 8.19 -8.42
C PHE A 104 -24.66 9.72 -8.48
N VAL A 105 -25.19 10.27 -9.57
CA VAL A 105 -25.31 11.72 -9.79
C VAL A 105 -26.72 12.04 -10.29
N LEU A 106 -27.31 13.13 -9.77
CA LEU A 106 -28.58 13.68 -10.20
C LEU A 106 -28.36 15.09 -10.77
N TYR A 107 -28.95 15.35 -11.93
CA TYR A 107 -29.01 16.68 -12.54
C TYR A 107 -30.47 17.05 -12.78
N PHE A 108 -30.89 18.26 -12.40
CA PHE A 108 -32.25 18.78 -12.53
C PHE A 108 -32.27 20.03 -13.40
#